data_AF-A0A832S9G3-F1
#
_entry.id   AF-A0A832S9G3-F1
#
_cell.length_a   1.000
_cell.length_b   1.000
_cell.length_c   1.000
_cell.angle_alpha   90.00
_cell.angle_beta   90.00
_cell.angle_gamma   90.00
#
_symmetry.space_group_name_H-M   'P 1'
#
loop_
_entity.id
_entity.type
_entity.pdbx_description
1 polymer ?
#
loop_
_entity_poly.entity_id
_entity_poly.type
_entity_poly.pdbx_seq_one_letter_code
_entity_poly.pdbx_strand_id
1 'polypeptide(L)'
;MAASWSESHTLGTREKVFSWRIDSRGNIFIKRKFRNGRFPRIDKVSCNHLDKLQNFMQDREWKALANNAAKLYLGTEKEGVGKFLYRLRREVPYAQLASQLAAIYYHSGVWEWNEQKRGMKFLLLPGNWQEKTIQHYRDSLAQEKEGTYIEDYIEDFSGSCLKVKSKQAQDELQEPLKEGLQQKCSPQKFSQQEAAQQEELQQDEVRKIEQTKLSAFFGY
;
A
#
# COMPACT_ATOMS: atom_id res chain seq x y z
N MET A 1 -1.10 -21.09 4.26
CA MET A 1 0.00 -20.11 4.18
C MET A 1 -0.60 -18.71 4.15
N ALA A 2 -0.06 -17.76 4.91
CA ALA A 2 -0.51 -16.37 4.83
C ALA A 2 -0.09 -15.78 3.48
N ALA A 3 -1.04 -15.21 2.72
CA ALA A 3 -0.73 -14.56 1.45
C ALA A 3 0.18 -13.34 1.69
N SER A 4 1.34 -13.33 1.03
CA SER A 4 2.33 -12.25 1.05
C SER A 4 1.77 -10.96 0.46
N TRP A 5 2.35 -9.81 0.80
CA TRP A 5 1.97 -8.53 0.22
C TRP A 5 2.91 -8.22 -0.94
N SER A 6 2.37 -7.85 -2.09
CA SER A 6 3.13 -7.30 -3.23
C SER A 6 3.11 -5.78 -3.16
N GLU A 7 4.23 -5.13 -3.43
CA GLU A 7 4.33 -3.67 -3.55
C GLU A 7 3.92 -3.16 -4.94
N SER A 8 3.28 -1.98 -5.01
CA SER A 8 2.92 -1.32 -6.26
C SER A 8 2.75 0.19 -6.09
N HIS A 9 2.65 0.92 -7.20
CA HIS A 9 2.59 2.38 -7.27
C HIS A 9 1.35 2.86 -8.03
N THR A 10 0.66 3.88 -7.51
CA THR A 10 -0.47 4.48 -8.25
C THR A 10 0.03 5.28 -9.45
N LEU A 11 -0.72 5.27 -10.56
CA LEU A 11 -0.33 5.88 -11.85
C LEU A 11 -0.27 7.43 -11.90
N GLY A 12 -0.59 8.15 -10.82
CA GLY A 12 -0.70 9.61 -10.82
C GLY A 12 0.64 10.36 -10.82
N THR A 13 0.61 11.70 -10.93
CA THR A 13 1.85 12.53 -10.92
C THR A 13 2.64 12.40 -9.61
N ARG A 14 1.95 12.21 -8.50
CA ARG A 14 2.55 11.88 -7.20
C ARG A 14 2.22 10.43 -6.92
N GLU A 15 3.06 9.55 -7.44
CA GLU A 15 2.91 8.11 -7.26
C GLU A 15 2.96 7.79 -5.78
N LYS A 16 2.00 6.99 -5.32
CA LYS A 16 1.89 6.56 -3.93
C LYS A 16 2.10 5.07 -3.89
N VAL A 17 3.05 4.65 -3.06
CA VAL A 17 3.30 3.25 -2.74
C VAL A 17 2.10 2.68 -1.98
N PHE A 18 1.70 1.47 -2.32
CA PHE A 18 0.76 0.67 -1.57
C PHE A 18 1.13 -0.80 -1.70
N SER A 19 0.73 -1.59 -0.72
CA SER A 19 0.87 -3.05 -0.81
C SER A 19 -0.48 -3.68 -1.07
N TRP A 20 -0.52 -4.76 -1.82
CA TRP A 20 -1.76 -5.44 -2.15
C TRP A 20 -1.58 -6.96 -2.18
N ARG A 21 -2.69 -7.67 -2.13
CA ARG A 21 -2.74 -9.12 -2.32
C ARG A 21 -4.13 -9.53 -2.78
N ILE A 22 -4.22 -10.71 -3.39
CA ILE A 22 -5.49 -11.33 -3.79
C ILE A 22 -5.65 -12.68 -3.10
N ASP A 23 -6.84 -12.98 -2.59
CA ASP A 23 -7.13 -14.30 -2.00
C ASP A 23 -7.64 -15.30 -3.06
N SER A 24 -7.77 -16.57 -2.66
CA SER A 24 -8.28 -17.64 -3.54
C SER A 24 -9.72 -17.43 -4.01
N ARG A 25 -10.47 -16.53 -3.36
CA ARG A 25 -11.85 -16.17 -3.73
C ARG A 25 -11.89 -14.94 -4.66
N GLY A 26 -10.74 -14.41 -5.08
CA GLY A 26 -10.67 -13.23 -5.93
C GLY A 26 -10.88 -11.89 -5.19
N ASN A 27 -10.88 -11.87 -3.85
CA ASN A 27 -10.95 -10.60 -3.12
C ASN A 27 -9.58 -9.91 -3.13
N ILE A 28 -9.57 -8.62 -3.43
CA ILE A 28 -8.35 -7.81 -3.39
C ILE A 28 -8.28 -7.09 -2.05
N PHE A 29 -7.13 -7.17 -1.39
CA PHE A 29 -6.81 -6.43 -0.18
C PHE A 29 -5.75 -5.38 -0.51
N ILE A 30 -5.98 -4.14 -0.08
CA ILE A 30 -5.09 -3.00 -0.35
C ILE A 30 -4.70 -2.38 0.98
N LYS A 31 -3.41 -2.42 1.27
CA LYS A 31 -2.77 -1.84 2.45
C LYS A 31 -2.16 -0.49 2.09
N ARG A 32 -2.60 0.58 2.76
CA ARG A 32 -2.15 1.96 2.51
C ARG A 32 -1.70 2.62 3.81
N LYS A 33 -0.61 3.38 3.75
CA LYS A 33 -0.17 4.25 4.85
C LYS A 33 -0.63 5.68 4.55
N PHE A 34 -1.45 6.24 5.44
CA PHE A 34 -1.85 7.65 5.36
C PHE A 34 -0.82 8.51 6.08
N ARG A 35 -0.62 9.75 5.61
CA ARG A 35 0.40 10.67 6.13
C ARG A 35 0.32 10.87 7.65
N ASN A 36 -0.89 10.84 8.22
CA ASN A 36 -1.15 11.04 9.65
C ASN A 36 -1.63 9.75 10.36
N GLY A 37 -1.61 8.60 9.68
CA GLY A 37 -2.06 7.34 10.24
C GLY A 37 -0.92 6.61 10.95
N ARG A 38 -1.05 6.35 12.26
CA ARG A 38 -0.08 5.52 13.01
C ARG A 38 -0.01 4.10 12.45
N PHE A 39 -1.15 3.58 11.97
CA PHE A 39 -1.25 2.23 11.42
C PHE A 39 -1.69 2.22 9.96
N PRO A 40 -1.17 1.30 9.13
CA PRO A 40 -1.67 1.09 7.78
C PRO A 40 -3.15 0.66 7.82
N ARG A 41 -3.96 1.27 6.96
CA ARG A 41 -5.34 0.81 6.73
C ARG A 41 -5.31 -0.31 5.70
N ILE A 42 -6.01 -1.40 5.98
CA ILE A 42 -6.23 -2.48 5.02
C ILE A 42 -7.69 -2.45 4.61
N ASP A 43 -7.93 -2.18 3.32
CA ASP A 43 -9.25 -2.22 2.74
C ASP A 43 -9.43 -3.52 1.94
N LYS A 44 -10.60 -4.15 2.08
CA LYS A 44 -11.02 -5.29 1.27
C LYS A 44 -12.00 -4.84 0.19
N VAL A 45 -11.70 -5.19 -1.06
CA VAL A 45 -12.62 -5.10 -2.20
C VAL A 45 -13.07 -6.52 -2.52
N SER A 46 -14.36 -6.80 -2.35
CA SER A 46 -14.89 -8.16 -2.54
C SER A 46 -14.94 -8.52 -4.02
N CYS A 47 -14.79 -9.81 -4.35
CA CYS A 47 -14.93 -10.31 -5.72
C CYS A 47 -16.22 -9.79 -6.38
N ASN A 48 -17.36 -9.85 -5.69
CA ASN A 48 -18.62 -9.30 -6.16
C ASN A 48 -18.57 -7.79 -6.50
N HIS A 49 -17.84 -6.98 -5.74
CA HIS A 49 -17.66 -5.56 -6.06
C HIS A 49 -16.75 -5.37 -7.28
N LEU A 50 -15.75 -6.25 -7.44
CA LEU A 50 -14.87 -6.26 -8.61
C LEU A 50 -15.62 -6.70 -9.86
N ASP A 51 -16.47 -7.73 -9.79
CA ASP A 51 -17.32 -8.16 -10.90
C ASP A 51 -18.28 -7.04 -11.35
N LYS A 52 -18.92 -6.37 -10.38
CA LYS A 52 -19.76 -5.19 -10.67
C LYS A 52 -18.95 -4.07 -11.33
N LEU A 53 -17.70 -3.87 -10.90
CA LEU A 53 -16.81 -2.89 -11.51
C LEU A 53 -16.43 -3.27 -12.94
N GLN A 54 -16.13 -4.55 -13.22
CA GLN A 54 -15.85 -4.97 -14.59
C GLN A 54 -17.10 -4.86 -15.47
N ASN A 55 -18.29 -5.21 -14.96
CA ASN A 55 -19.56 -5.00 -15.66
C ASN A 55 -19.81 -3.52 -15.99
N PHE A 56 -19.44 -2.60 -15.09
CA PHE A 56 -19.51 -1.17 -15.36
C PHE A 56 -18.57 -0.71 -16.49
N MET A 57 -17.47 -1.43 -16.72
CA MET A 57 -16.49 -1.13 -17.76
C MET A 57 -16.74 -1.88 -19.09
N GLN A 58 -17.76 -2.77 -19.15
CA GLN A 58 -18.01 -3.66 -20.29
C GLN A 58 -18.44 -2.97 -21.57
N ASP A 59 -18.93 -1.73 -21.49
CA ASP A 59 -19.30 -0.94 -22.66
C ASP A 59 -18.10 -0.52 -23.54
N ARG A 60 -16.88 -0.86 -23.12
CA ARG A 60 -15.63 -0.58 -23.84
C ARG A 60 -15.46 0.91 -24.15
N GLU A 61 -15.96 1.76 -23.27
CA GLU A 61 -15.69 3.18 -23.30
C GLU A 61 -14.57 3.55 -22.34
N TRP A 62 -13.88 4.65 -22.67
CA TRP A 62 -12.92 5.27 -21.77
C TRP A 62 -13.61 5.90 -20.56
N LYS A 63 -13.53 5.24 -19.40
CA LYS A 63 -14.09 5.75 -18.13
C LYS A 63 -13.06 6.56 -17.35
N ALA A 64 -13.47 7.72 -16.85
CA ALA A 64 -12.61 8.55 -16.03
C ALA A 64 -12.34 7.92 -14.65
N LEU A 65 -11.18 8.24 -14.05
CA LEU A 65 -10.87 7.80 -12.69
C LEU A 65 -11.87 8.32 -11.64
N ALA A 66 -12.26 9.59 -11.73
CA ALA A 66 -13.34 10.23 -10.96
C ALA A 66 -13.38 9.90 -9.45
N ASN A 67 -12.28 10.13 -8.72
CA ASN A 67 -12.16 9.78 -7.29
C ASN A 67 -11.74 10.96 -6.38
N ASN A 68 -12.10 12.19 -6.73
CA ASN A 68 -11.78 13.36 -5.91
C ASN A 68 -12.63 13.35 -4.62
N ALA A 69 -11.97 13.31 -3.47
CA ALA A 69 -12.63 13.20 -2.17
C ALA A 69 -13.62 14.34 -1.89
N ALA A 70 -13.24 15.59 -2.17
CA ALA A 70 -14.08 16.75 -1.91
C ALA A 70 -15.33 16.73 -2.80
N LYS A 71 -15.17 16.41 -4.09
CA LYS A 71 -16.30 16.32 -5.02
C LYS A 71 -17.23 15.15 -4.70
N LEU A 72 -16.69 14.03 -4.23
CA LEU A 72 -17.49 12.90 -3.78
C LEU A 72 -18.33 13.26 -2.54
N TYR A 73 -17.73 13.96 -1.57
CA TYR A 73 -18.43 14.45 -0.38
C TYR A 73 -19.55 15.44 -0.75
N LEU A 74 -19.29 16.35 -1.68
CA LEU A 74 -20.26 17.33 -2.17
C LEU A 74 -21.27 16.76 -3.18
N GLY A 75 -21.11 15.50 -3.61
CA GLY A 75 -21.96 14.89 -4.63
C GLY A 75 -21.77 15.42 -6.06
N THR A 76 -20.74 16.23 -6.31
CA THR A 76 -20.47 16.90 -7.60
C THR A 76 -19.42 16.20 -8.46
N GLU A 77 -18.96 15.01 -8.04
CA GLU A 77 -18.00 14.23 -8.83
C GLU A 77 -18.63 13.75 -10.15
N LYS A 78 -17.83 13.75 -11.22
CA LYS A 78 -18.25 13.28 -12.54
C LYS A 78 -18.40 11.75 -12.56
N GLU A 79 -19.07 11.21 -13.59
CA GLU A 79 -19.13 9.76 -13.78
C GLU A 79 -17.75 9.15 -14.04
N GLY A 80 -17.53 7.96 -13.49
CA GLY A 80 -16.28 7.24 -13.59
C GLY A 80 -16.07 6.24 -12.45
N VAL A 81 -14.89 5.61 -12.44
CA VAL A 81 -14.55 4.46 -11.58
C VAL A 81 -14.72 4.78 -10.09
N GLY A 82 -14.17 5.89 -9.61
CA GLY A 82 -14.24 6.28 -8.20
C GLY A 82 -15.66 6.57 -7.73
N LYS A 83 -16.44 7.33 -8.51
CA LYS A 83 -17.85 7.58 -8.23
C LYS A 83 -18.68 6.30 -8.26
N PHE A 84 -18.38 5.37 -9.17
CA PHE A 84 -19.01 4.06 -9.20
C PHE A 84 -18.74 3.27 -7.90
N LEU A 85 -17.48 3.18 -7.47
CA LEU A 85 -17.12 2.53 -6.20
C LEU A 85 -17.81 3.19 -5.00
N TYR A 86 -17.94 4.52 -5.00
CA TYR A 86 -18.67 5.26 -3.96
C TYR A 86 -20.16 4.88 -3.90
N ARG A 87 -20.79 4.56 -5.04
CA ARG A 87 -22.18 4.08 -5.07
C ARG A 87 -22.31 2.68 -4.48
N LEU A 88 -21.31 1.81 -4.68
CA LEU A 88 -21.28 0.47 -4.09
C LEU A 88 -21.11 0.52 -2.56
N ARG A 89 -20.31 1.47 -2.07
CA ARG A 89 -20.12 1.73 -0.64
C ARG A 89 -19.86 3.21 -0.44
N ARG A 90 -20.75 3.88 0.31
CA ARG A 90 -20.80 5.33 0.55
C ARG A 90 -19.67 5.83 1.49
N GLU A 91 -18.44 5.44 1.19
CA GLU A 91 -17.24 5.80 1.92
C GLU A 91 -16.22 6.38 0.95
N VAL A 92 -15.81 7.63 1.19
CA VAL A 92 -14.79 8.30 0.36
C VAL A 92 -13.47 7.50 0.32
N PRO A 93 -12.95 6.94 1.43
CA PRO A 93 -11.73 6.13 1.39
C PRO A 93 -11.84 4.88 0.51
N TYR A 94 -13.04 4.31 0.40
CA TYR A 94 -13.34 3.17 -0.46
C TYR A 94 -13.35 3.58 -1.93
N ALA A 95 -14.00 4.69 -2.27
CA ALA A 95 -13.97 5.27 -3.61
C ALA A 95 -12.56 5.62 -4.09
N GLN A 96 -11.71 6.07 -3.18
CA GLN A 96 -10.31 6.38 -3.47
C GLN A 96 -9.47 5.14 -3.82
N LEU A 97 -9.94 3.92 -3.52
CA LEU A 97 -9.31 2.67 -3.97
C LEU A 97 -9.24 2.57 -5.50
N ALA A 98 -10.06 3.35 -6.23
CA ALA A 98 -9.99 3.45 -7.68
C ALA A 98 -8.58 3.70 -8.21
N SER A 99 -7.76 4.52 -7.53
CA SER A 99 -6.38 4.78 -7.99
C SER A 99 -5.47 3.56 -7.88
N GLN A 100 -5.65 2.75 -6.84
CA GLN A 100 -4.86 1.53 -6.63
C GLN A 100 -5.36 0.41 -7.54
N LEU A 101 -6.68 0.24 -7.65
CA LEU A 101 -7.28 -0.73 -8.57
C LEU A 101 -6.90 -0.44 -10.02
N ALA A 102 -6.88 0.84 -10.43
CA ALA A 102 -6.43 1.23 -11.76
C ALA A 102 -4.99 0.81 -12.03
N ALA A 103 -4.07 0.99 -11.07
CA ALA A 103 -2.69 0.54 -11.22
C ALA A 103 -2.59 -0.99 -11.30
N ILE A 104 -3.26 -1.72 -10.40
CA ILE A 104 -3.29 -3.19 -10.41
C ILE A 104 -3.83 -3.72 -11.74
N TYR A 105 -4.95 -3.16 -12.22
CA TYR A 105 -5.59 -3.62 -13.45
C TYR A 105 -4.84 -3.24 -14.72
N TYR A 106 -4.17 -2.09 -14.71
CA TYR A 106 -3.27 -1.73 -15.79
C TYR A 106 -2.08 -2.70 -15.88
N HIS A 107 -1.36 -2.92 -14.78
CA HIS A 107 -0.19 -3.80 -14.78
C HIS A 107 -0.54 -5.28 -14.97
N SER A 108 -1.77 -5.70 -14.65
CA SER A 108 -2.25 -7.05 -14.97
C SER A 108 -2.83 -7.20 -16.37
N GLY A 109 -2.85 -6.13 -17.20
CA GLY A 109 -3.40 -6.19 -18.56
C GLY A 109 -4.92 -6.40 -18.60
N VAL A 110 -5.62 -6.03 -17.52
CA VAL A 110 -7.09 -6.03 -17.45
C VAL A 110 -7.64 -4.72 -17.99
N TRP A 111 -7.00 -3.60 -17.68
CA TRP A 111 -7.37 -2.29 -18.19
C TRP A 111 -6.24 -1.69 -19.01
N GLU A 112 -6.62 -0.92 -20.03
CA GLU A 112 -5.72 0.00 -20.71
C GLU A 112 -5.81 1.39 -20.07
N TRP A 113 -4.70 2.12 -20.04
CA TRP A 113 -4.62 3.48 -19.52
C TRP A 113 -4.30 4.45 -20.64
N ASN A 114 -4.96 5.61 -20.68
CA ASN A 114 -4.68 6.65 -21.66
C ASN A 114 -3.35 7.41 -21.46
N GLU A 115 -2.46 6.93 -20.58
CA GLU A 115 -1.13 7.48 -20.25
C GLU A 115 -1.10 8.94 -19.74
N GLN A 116 -2.26 9.55 -19.52
CA GLN A 116 -2.35 10.93 -19.05
C GLN A 116 -2.37 10.99 -17.52
N LYS A 117 -1.34 11.60 -16.92
CA LYS A 117 -1.28 11.81 -15.45
C LYS A 117 -2.39 12.74 -14.92
N ARG A 118 -2.91 13.65 -15.74
CA ARG A 118 -4.10 14.48 -15.44
C ARG A 118 -5.22 14.09 -16.38
N GLY A 119 -6.43 13.88 -15.85
CA GLY A 119 -7.56 13.43 -16.66
C GLY A 119 -7.51 11.96 -17.03
N MET A 120 -6.84 11.12 -16.20
CA MET A 120 -6.74 9.67 -16.38
C MET A 120 -8.08 9.02 -16.77
N LYS A 121 -8.03 8.18 -17.80
CA LYS A 121 -9.12 7.33 -18.23
C LYS A 121 -8.64 5.91 -18.45
N PHE A 122 -9.55 4.96 -18.28
CA PHE A 122 -9.29 3.54 -18.40
C PHE A 122 -10.30 2.86 -19.30
N LEU A 123 -9.86 1.83 -20.00
CA LEU A 123 -10.66 1.02 -20.90
C LEU A 123 -10.51 -0.45 -20.53
N LEU A 124 -11.60 -1.21 -20.56
CA LEU A 124 -11.54 -2.66 -20.31
C LEU A 124 -10.95 -3.41 -21.50
N LEU A 125 -9.92 -4.20 -21.26
CA LEU A 125 -9.35 -5.13 -22.24
C LEU A 125 -10.07 -6.48 -22.18
N PRO A 126 -10.13 -7.24 -23.29
CA PRO A 126 -10.75 -8.56 -23.30
C PRO A 126 -10.00 -9.54 -22.39
N GLY A 127 -10.73 -10.51 -21.83
CA GLY A 127 -10.20 -11.61 -21.02
C GLY A 127 -10.78 -11.68 -19.60
N ASN A 128 -10.43 -12.74 -18.88
CA ASN A 128 -10.84 -12.92 -17.50
C ASN A 128 -9.99 -12.04 -16.57
N TRP A 129 -10.63 -11.04 -15.95
CA TRP A 129 -9.95 -10.11 -15.06
C TRP A 129 -9.28 -10.83 -13.88
N GLN A 130 -9.93 -11.86 -13.33
CA GLN A 130 -9.47 -12.54 -12.13
C GLN A 130 -8.21 -13.36 -12.42
N GLU A 131 -8.19 -14.10 -13.53
CA GLU A 131 -7.03 -14.87 -13.96
C GLU A 131 -5.82 -13.97 -14.20
N LYS A 132 -6.02 -12.88 -14.96
CA LYS A 132 -4.98 -11.88 -15.25
C LYS A 132 -4.40 -11.26 -13.99
N THR A 133 -5.25 -10.84 -13.05
CA THR A 133 -4.81 -10.24 -11.79
C THR A 133 -4.12 -11.25 -10.87
N ILE A 134 -4.58 -12.50 -10.82
CA ILE A 134 -3.92 -13.57 -10.05
C ILE A 134 -2.53 -13.88 -10.64
N GLN A 135 -2.42 -13.95 -11.96
CA GLN A 135 -1.14 -14.20 -12.62
C GLN A 135 -0.15 -13.07 -12.31
N HIS A 136 -0.56 -11.81 -12.51
CA HIS A 136 0.25 -10.65 -12.17
C HIS A 136 0.70 -10.64 -10.70
N TYR A 137 -0.21 -10.99 -9.77
CA TYR A 137 0.15 -11.11 -8.36
C TYR A 137 1.23 -12.19 -8.13
N ARG A 138 1.11 -13.37 -8.75
CA ARG A 138 2.13 -14.43 -8.64
C ARG A 138 3.49 -13.99 -9.18
N ASP A 139 3.50 -13.32 -10.32
CA ASP A 139 4.73 -12.85 -10.96
C ASP A 139 5.43 -11.80 -10.09
N SER A 140 4.66 -10.88 -9.49
CA SER A 140 5.21 -9.86 -8.57
C SER A 140 5.88 -10.46 -7.34
N LEU A 141 5.37 -11.59 -6.82
CA LEU A 141 5.98 -12.29 -5.69
C LEU A 141 7.23 -13.10 -6.06
N ALA A 142 7.38 -13.50 -7.32
CA ALA A 142 8.57 -14.20 -7.79
C ALA A 142 9.75 -13.22 -7.92
N GLN A 143 9.49 -12.02 -8.43
CA GLN A 143 10.51 -10.96 -8.59
C GLN A 143 11.11 -10.51 -7.25
N GLU A 144 10.31 -10.38 -6.19
CA GLU A 144 10.81 -10.06 -4.85
C GLU A 144 11.78 -11.14 -4.31
N LYS A 145 11.54 -12.41 -4.63
CA LYS A 145 12.40 -13.52 -4.19
C LYS A 145 13.72 -13.60 -4.97
N GLU A 146 13.69 -13.31 -6.27
CA GLU A 146 14.91 -13.26 -7.09
C GLU A 146 15.80 -12.06 -6.72
N GLY A 147 15.20 -10.90 -6.41
CA GLY A 147 15.96 -9.72 -5.94
C GLY A 147 16.71 -9.97 -4.63
N THR A 148 16.15 -10.79 -3.74
CA THR A 148 16.78 -11.16 -2.46
C THR A 148 17.98 -12.09 -2.66
N TYR A 149 18.01 -12.88 -3.75
CA TYR A 149 19.10 -13.84 -4.02
C TYR A 149 20.34 -13.18 -4.66
N ILE A 150 20.18 -12.01 -5.30
CA ILE A 150 21.29 -11.31 -5.95
C ILE A 150 22.11 -10.49 -4.94
N GLU A 151 21.49 -9.95 -3.88
CA GLU A 151 22.22 -9.20 -2.84
C GLU A 151 23.18 -10.09 -2.02
N ASP A 152 22.89 -11.38 -1.87
CA ASP A 152 23.78 -12.35 -1.20
C ASP A 152 25.01 -12.76 -2.04
N TYR A 153 25.11 -12.36 -3.32
CA TYR A 153 26.20 -12.73 -4.22
C TYR A 153 27.09 -11.56 -4.66
N ILE A 154 26.86 -10.34 -4.16
CA ILE A 154 27.73 -9.18 -4.40
C ILE A 154 28.67 -8.97 -3.19
N GLU A 155 29.46 -9.99 -2.84
CA GLU A 155 30.68 -9.79 -2.04
C GLU A 155 31.97 -10.31 -2.72
N ASP A 156 31.91 -10.99 -3.88
CA ASP A 156 33.10 -11.67 -4.42
C ASP A 156 33.47 -11.38 -5.89
N PHE A 157 33.04 -10.24 -6.46
CA PHE A 157 33.48 -9.82 -7.80
C PHE A 157 34.09 -8.41 -7.83
N SER A 158 35.05 -8.13 -6.94
CA SER A 158 36.09 -7.13 -7.20
C SER A 158 37.34 -7.79 -7.80
N GLY A 159 37.23 -8.24 -9.04
CA GLY A 159 38.30 -8.89 -9.79
C GLY A 159 38.66 -8.15 -11.08
N SER A 160 39.66 -7.27 -10.98
CA SER A 160 40.60 -6.89 -12.06
C SER A 160 40.12 -6.06 -13.25
N CYS A 161 40.52 -4.78 -13.27
CA CYS A 161 41.26 -4.23 -14.42
C CYS A 161 42.39 -3.28 -13.96
N LEU A 162 43.63 -3.68 -14.27
CA LEU A 162 44.92 -2.98 -14.11
C LEU A 162 44.94 -1.69 -14.97
N LYS A 163 45.75 -0.63 -14.82
CA LYS A 163 46.96 -0.26 -14.04
C LYS A 163 47.19 1.24 -14.34
N VAL A 164 47.46 2.10 -13.36
CA VAL A 164 48.39 3.26 -13.54
C VAL A 164 49.19 3.43 -12.24
N LYS A 165 50.51 3.46 -12.38
CA LYS A 165 51.52 3.56 -11.31
C LYS A 165 51.66 5.01 -10.82
N SER A 166 51.93 5.18 -9.52
CA SER A 166 53.11 5.91 -9.04
C SER A 166 53.33 5.85 -7.51
N LYS A 167 54.49 5.27 -7.16
CA LYS A 167 55.48 5.66 -6.13
C LYS A 167 55.14 5.56 -4.62
N GLN A 168 55.93 4.67 -3.96
CA GLN A 168 56.72 4.81 -2.71
C GLN A 168 55.97 5.31 -1.44
N ALA A 169 56.13 4.74 -0.23
CA ALA A 169 57.29 4.13 0.39
C ALA A 169 56.88 3.17 1.55
N GLN A 170 57.85 2.37 1.98
CA GLN A 170 57.84 1.43 3.10
C GLN A 170 57.61 2.14 4.45
N ASP A 171 56.96 1.48 5.41
CA ASP A 171 57.64 1.06 6.64
C ASP A 171 56.82 0.05 7.47
N GLU A 172 57.56 -0.78 8.19
CA GLU A 172 57.17 -1.99 8.92
C GLU A 172 56.49 -1.74 10.28
N LEU A 173 55.76 -2.75 10.80
CA LEU A 173 55.91 -3.37 12.14
C LEU A 173 54.59 -3.80 12.83
N GLN A 174 54.56 -5.11 13.15
CA GLN A 174 54.02 -5.78 14.35
C GLN A 174 52.52 -6.14 14.51
N GLU A 175 52.32 -7.47 14.53
CA GLU A 175 51.27 -8.34 15.12
C GLU A 175 50.99 -8.15 16.64
N PRO A 176 50.10 -8.93 17.33
CA PRO A 176 48.93 -9.75 16.94
C PRO A 176 47.70 -9.65 17.90
N LEU A 177 46.63 -10.41 17.58
CA LEU A 177 45.59 -11.08 18.42
C LEU A 177 45.14 -10.46 19.75
N LYS A 178 43.81 -10.35 19.98
CA LYS A 178 43.09 -11.05 21.09
C LYS A 178 41.61 -11.33 20.76
N GLU A 179 41.23 -12.57 21.02
CA GLU A 179 39.86 -13.10 21.14
C GLU A 179 39.14 -12.58 22.39
N GLY A 180 37.80 -12.60 22.41
CA GLY A 180 37.00 -12.32 23.61
C GLY A 180 35.49 -12.55 23.44
N LEU A 181 35.05 -13.74 23.84
CA LEU A 181 33.69 -14.27 23.94
C LEU A 181 32.56 -13.33 24.43
N GLN A 182 31.39 -13.50 23.78
CA GLN A 182 30.03 -13.74 24.31
C GLN A 182 29.52 -13.06 25.61
N GLN A 183 28.22 -12.72 25.53
CA GLN A 183 27.11 -13.10 26.45
C GLN A 183 26.35 -11.92 27.10
N LYS A 184 25.09 -11.70 26.67
CA LYS A 184 23.84 -11.98 27.42
C LYS A 184 22.66 -11.10 26.99
N CYS A 185 21.60 -11.77 26.53
CA CYS A 185 20.22 -11.29 26.56
C CYS A 185 19.72 -11.12 28.01
N SER A 186 18.91 -10.10 28.25
CA SER A 186 17.82 -10.15 29.24
C SER A 186 16.67 -9.20 28.82
N PRO A 187 15.39 -9.59 29.02
CA PRO A 187 14.24 -8.80 28.62
C PRO A 187 13.74 -7.90 29.76
N GLN A 188 13.50 -6.62 29.46
CA GLN A 188 12.89 -5.68 30.40
C GLN A 188 11.36 -5.69 30.33
N LYS A 189 10.76 -5.80 31.51
CA LYS A 189 9.33 -5.80 31.83
C LYS A 189 8.71 -4.45 31.49
N PHE A 190 7.60 -4.45 30.74
CA PHE A 190 6.73 -3.28 30.58
C PHE A 190 5.61 -3.35 31.62
N SER A 191 5.48 -2.29 32.42
CA SER A 191 4.63 -2.18 33.60
C SER A 191 3.19 -1.82 33.27
N GLN A 192 2.26 -2.35 34.06
CA GLN A 192 0.80 -2.23 33.94
C GLN A 192 0.23 -0.81 34.25
N GLN A 193 1.07 0.23 34.31
CA GLN A 193 0.66 1.57 34.70
C GLN A 193 0.14 2.44 33.53
N GLU A 194 0.51 2.13 32.28
CA GLU A 194 0.05 2.91 31.12
C GLU A 194 -1.39 2.59 30.68
N ALA A 195 -1.91 1.41 31.06
CA ALA A 195 -3.28 1.01 30.75
C ALA A 195 -4.32 1.81 31.55
N ALA A 196 -4.02 2.13 32.82
CA ALA A 196 -4.95 2.87 33.69
C ALA A 196 -5.11 4.34 33.27
N GLN A 197 -4.06 4.96 32.72
CA GLN A 197 -4.13 6.37 32.28
C GLN A 197 -4.93 6.54 30.98
N GLN A 198 -4.97 5.52 30.11
CA GLN A 198 -5.77 5.58 28.88
C GLN A 198 -7.27 5.36 29.12
N GLU A 199 -7.65 4.57 30.13
CA GLU A 199 -9.07 4.40 30.51
C GLU A 199 -9.65 5.66 31.17
N GLU A 200 -8.87 6.35 32.00
CA GLU A 200 -9.32 7.58 32.68
C GLU A 200 -9.57 8.73 31.68
N LEU A 201 -8.69 8.88 30.68
CA LEU A 201 -8.87 9.85 29.59
C LEU A 201 -10.09 9.56 28.69
N GLN A 202 -10.41 8.28 28.47
CA GLN A 202 -11.59 7.90 27.69
C GLN A 202 -12.90 8.15 28.44
N GLN A 203 -12.92 7.97 29.76
CA GLN A 203 -14.12 8.27 30.55
C GLN A 203 -14.41 9.78 30.63
N ASP A 204 -13.38 10.63 30.69
CA ASP A 204 -13.54 12.08 30.70
C ASP A 204 -14.04 12.65 29.36
N GLU A 205 -13.60 12.08 28.23
CA GLU A 205 -14.14 12.48 26.92
C GLU A 205 -15.61 12.08 26.75
N VAL A 206 -16.00 10.88 27.21
CA VAL A 206 -17.40 10.43 27.14
C VAL A 206 -18.31 11.31 27.99
N ARG A 207 -17.88 11.69 29.21
CA ARG A 207 -18.64 12.62 30.08
C ARG A 207 -18.82 14.01 29.48
N LYS A 208 -17.80 14.54 28.79
CA LYS A 208 -17.90 15.84 28.08
C LYS A 208 -18.87 15.80 26.91
N ILE A 209 -18.94 14.69 26.18
CA ILE A 209 -19.88 14.53 25.05
C ILE A 209 -21.33 14.46 25.56
N GLU A 210 -21.58 13.80 26.69
CA GLU A 210 -22.93 13.74 27.28
C GLU A 210 -23.40 15.10 27.82
N GLN A 211 -22.53 15.85 28.49
CA GLN A 211 -22.88 17.21 28.95
C GLN A 211 -23.19 18.17 27.78
N THR A 212 -22.46 18.04 26.67
CA THR A 212 -22.69 18.89 25.48
C THR A 212 -23.99 18.52 24.74
N LYS A 213 -24.42 17.25 24.80
CA LYS A 213 -25.70 16.83 24.22
C LYS A 213 -26.90 17.27 25.06
N LEU A 214 -26.74 17.32 26.39
CA LEU A 214 -27.81 17.76 27.30
C LEU A 214 -28.03 19.28 27.26
N SER A 215 -26.97 20.08 27.13
CA SER A 215 -27.11 21.55 26.98
C SER A 215 -27.71 21.98 25.64
N ALA A 216 -27.52 21.20 24.59
CA ALA A 216 -28.18 21.43 23.30
C ALA A 216 -29.68 21.07 23.30
N PHE A 217 -30.13 20.28 24.28
CA PHE A 217 -31.52 19.80 24.37
C PHE A 217 -32.37 20.64 25.33
N PHE A 218 -31.77 21.20 26.38
CA PHE A 218 -32.39 22.17 27.28
C PHE A 218 -31.70 23.52 27.10
N GLY A 219 -32.16 24.30 26.13
CA GLY A 219 -31.61 25.63 25.84
C GLY A 219 -31.64 26.54 27.07
N TYR A 220 -30.45 26.80 27.61
CA TYR A 220 -30.13 27.95 28.46
C TYR A 220 -29.03 28.76 27.78
#